data_AF-Q9EXB4-F1
#
_entry.id   AF-Q9EXB4-F1
#
_cell.length_a   1.000
_cell.length_b   1.000
_cell.length_c   1.000
_cell.angle_alpha   90.00
_cell.angle_beta   90.00
_cell.angle_gamma   90.00
#
_symmetry.space_group_name_H-M   'P 1'
#
loop_
_entity.id
_entity.type
_entity.pdbx_description
1 polymer ?
#
loop_
_entity_poly.entity_id
_entity_poly.type
_entity_poly.pdbx_seq_one_letter_code
_entity_poly.pdbx_strand_id
1 'polypeptide(L)'
;FDLDSVDTEAPRPAPKYQDVSSEKPKAQKDQGGYGFAMRFKRRNWHPRVNPKEDKIELSENDWEQTDNGNIKTPSKQKNIINALLGSEGALLQDSSQESQSISKVTDHHNFQYVWSGFFYKHIQTKFETTGGKMTVRSGPDGYIFYKGKDPSRKLPVSGEVMYKGTWDFLTDVKANQRFTDLGNASTKPGDRYSAFSGELDYIVKQENDK
;
A
#
# COMPACT_ATOMS: atom_id res chain seq x y z
N PHE A 1 -54.70 -31.09 20.50
CA PHE A 1 -53.33 -30.55 20.66
C PHE A 1 -53.49 -29.14 21.20
N ASP A 2 -53.22 -28.93 22.48
CA ASP A 2 -53.18 -27.60 23.10
C ASP A 2 -51.83 -26.94 22.78
N LEU A 3 -51.87 -25.66 22.40
CA LEU A 3 -50.73 -24.85 21.97
C LEU A 3 -50.27 -23.83 23.04
N ASP A 4 -50.78 -23.91 24.27
CA ASP A 4 -50.66 -22.83 25.27
C ASP A 4 -49.53 -23.03 26.28
N SER A 5 -48.36 -23.53 25.87
CA SER A 5 -47.19 -23.52 26.75
C SER A 5 -45.96 -22.99 26.02
N VAL A 6 -45.84 -21.66 25.99
CA VAL A 6 -44.61 -20.96 25.64
C VAL A 6 -44.02 -20.43 26.95
N ASP A 7 -42.89 -20.99 27.35
CA ASP A 7 -42.15 -20.58 28.55
C ASP A 7 -41.52 -19.20 28.30
N THR A 8 -42.03 -18.15 28.93
CA THR A 8 -41.49 -16.80 28.79
C THR A 8 -40.36 -16.60 29.80
N GLU A 9 -39.11 -16.66 29.33
CA GLU A 9 -37.92 -16.33 30.12
C GLU A 9 -38.03 -14.88 30.65
N ALA A 10 -37.71 -14.68 31.94
CA ALA A 10 -37.85 -13.39 32.59
C ALA A 10 -36.93 -12.31 31.95
N PRO A 11 -37.34 -11.02 31.94
CA PRO A 11 -36.55 -9.96 31.31
C PRO A 11 -35.17 -9.82 31.97
N ARG A 12 -34.09 -9.90 31.19
CA ARG A 12 -32.73 -9.65 31.69
C ARG A 12 -32.52 -8.15 31.95
N PRO A 13 -31.86 -7.77 33.06
CA PRO A 13 -31.60 -6.38 33.39
C PRO A 13 -30.71 -5.71 32.33
N ALA A 14 -31.02 -4.47 31.99
CA ALA A 14 -30.27 -3.68 31.02
C ALA A 14 -28.81 -3.50 31.49
N PRO A 15 -27.81 -3.64 30.60
CA PRO A 15 -26.42 -3.44 30.95
C PRO A 15 -26.18 -1.97 31.35
N LYS A 16 -25.58 -1.77 32.53
CA LYS A 16 -25.12 -0.45 32.97
C LYS A 16 -23.71 -0.21 32.42
N TYR A 17 -23.61 0.52 31.32
CA TYR A 17 -22.32 1.01 30.83
C TYR A 17 -21.93 2.28 31.60
N GLN A 18 -20.70 2.31 32.09
CA GLN A 18 -20.10 3.47 32.75
C GLN A 18 -18.86 3.85 31.94
N ASP A 19 -18.86 5.06 31.36
CA ASP A 19 -17.72 5.53 30.58
C ASP A 19 -16.50 5.71 31.50
N VAL A 20 -15.44 4.98 31.19
CA VAL A 20 -14.15 5.08 31.88
C VAL A 20 -13.28 6.10 31.17
N SER A 21 -12.71 7.04 31.92
CA SER A 21 -11.77 8.03 31.40
C SER A 21 -10.48 7.34 30.91
N SER A 22 -10.14 7.52 29.64
CA SER A 22 -8.92 6.95 29.04
C SER A 22 -7.73 7.89 29.17
N GLU A 23 -6.60 7.40 29.68
CA GLU A 23 -5.31 8.10 29.55
C GLU A 23 -4.85 8.17 28.08
N LYS A 24 -4.07 9.20 27.73
CA LYS A 24 -3.48 9.32 26.39
C LYS A 24 -2.52 8.14 26.12
N PRO A 25 -2.78 7.29 25.11
CA PRO A 25 -1.90 6.18 24.83
C PRO A 25 -0.51 6.66 24.39
N LYS A 26 0.55 6.04 24.91
CA LYS A 26 1.92 6.18 24.36
C LYS A 26 2.00 5.39 23.05
N ALA A 27 2.45 6.04 21.98
CA ALA A 27 2.53 5.47 20.63
C ALA A 27 3.36 4.17 20.60
N GLN A 28 2.68 3.02 20.56
CA GLN A 28 3.24 1.76 20.06
C GLN A 28 2.88 1.63 18.57
N LYS A 29 3.66 0.87 17.82
CA LYS A 29 3.58 0.73 16.35
C LYS A 29 2.22 0.16 15.85
N ASP A 30 1.45 -0.44 16.76
CA ASP A 30 0.07 -0.91 16.56
C ASP A 30 -1.01 0.13 16.93
N GLN A 31 -0.64 1.36 17.31
CA GLN A 31 -1.59 2.45 17.48
C GLN A 31 -1.85 3.09 16.12
N GLY A 32 -3.09 2.94 15.66
CA GLY A 32 -3.56 3.42 14.36
C GLY A 32 -3.02 4.80 14.00
N GLY A 33 -2.57 4.93 12.75
CA GLY A 33 -2.18 6.19 12.13
C GLY A 33 -3.20 6.62 11.10
N TYR A 34 -3.03 7.84 10.57
CA TYR A 34 -3.77 8.29 9.39
C TYR A 34 -3.52 7.39 8.17
N GLY A 35 -2.38 6.70 8.12
CA GLY A 35 -2.05 5.80 7.03
C GLY A 35 -0.63 5.29 7.13
N PHE A 36 -0.29 4.35 6.24
CA PHE A 36 1.03 3.78 6.12
C PHE A 36 1.42 3.63 4.65
N ALA A 37 2.72 3.69 4.39
CA ALA A 37 3.32 3.54 3.09
C ALA A 37 4.51 2.58 3.18
N MET A 38 4.75 1.82 2.12
CA MET A 38 5.89 0.92 2.02
C MET A 38 6.65 1.21 0.73
N ARG A 39 7.95 1.45 0.87
CA ARG A 39 8.84 1.80 -0.25
C ARG A 39 9.21 0.59 -1.08
N PHE A 40 9.34 0.78 -2.38
CA PHE A 40 9.81 -0.25 -3.31
C PHE A 40 11.23 -0.72 -2.97
N LYS A 41 11.50 -2.02 -3.14
CA LYS A 41 12.83 -2.59 -2.97
C LYS A 41 13.57 -2.56 -4.31
N ARG A 42 14.87 -2.24 -4.27
CA ARG A 42 15.78 -2.26 -5.41
C ARG A 42 17.13 -2.83 -4.98
N ARG A 43 17.47 -4.03 -5.49
CA ARG A 43 18.69 -4.73 -5.06
C ARG A 43 19.92 -4.28 -5.86
N ASN A 44 21.08 -4.27 -5.21
CA ASN A 44 22.39 -4.06 -5.79
C ASN A 44 22.79 -5.29 -6.61
N TRP A 45 22.47 -5.29 -7.90
CA TRP A 45 22.43 -6.53 -8.68
C TRP A 45 23.67 -6.81 -9.53
N HIS A 46 24.51 -5.81 -9.78
CA HIS A 46 25.51 -5.88 -10.83
C HIS A 46 26.66 -6.84 -10.46
N PRO A 47 27.09 -7.76 -11.35
CA PRO A 47 28.08 -8.80 -11.00
C PRO A 47 29.44 -8.29 -10.50
N ARG A 48 29.81 -7.06 -10.86
CA ARG A 48 31.08 -6.43 -10.45
C ARG A 48 31.03 -5.69 -9.11
N VAL A 49 29.88 -5.68 -8.40
CA VAL A 49 29.74 -4.99 -7.11
C VAL A 49 30.01 -5.95 -5.94
N ASN A 50 30.53 -5.42 -4.84
CA ASN A 50 30.69 -6.14 -3.59
C ASN A 50 30.35 -5.21 -2.40
N PRO A 51 29.31 -5.50 -1.58
CA PRO A 51 28.45 -6.69 -1.64
C PRO A 51 27.38 -6.59 -2.73
N LYS A 52 27.17 -7.72 -3.42
CA LYS A 52 25.99 -7.96 -4.25
C LYS A 52 24.82 -8.37 -3.35
N GLU A 53 23.64 -7.86 -3.62
CA GLU A 53 22.42 -8.22 -2.88
C GLU A 53 21.67 -9.31 -3.67
N ASP A 54 21.56 -10.49 -3.08
CA ASP A 54 20.81 -11.62 -3.66
C ASP A 54 19.33 -11.58 -3.28
N LYS A 55 18.97 -11.02 -2.12
CA LYS A 55 17.59 -10.83 -1.68
C LYS A 55 17.46 -9.57 -0.84
N ILE A 56 16.34 -8.86 -0.99
CA ILE A 56 15.89 -7.86 0.00
C ILE A 56 14.45 -8.22 0.34
N GLU A 57 14.26 -8.69 1.57
CA GLU A 57 12.95 -9.04 2.12
C GLU A 57 12.13 -7.80 2.44
N LEU A 58 10.81 -7.96 2.44
CA LEU A 58 9.92 -7.02 3.11
C LEU A 58 9.93 -7.33 4.61
N SER A 59 9.89 -6.28 5.42
CA SER A 59 9.84 -6.37 6.86
C SER A 59 8.75 -5.44 7.40
N GLU A 60 8.15 -5.79 8.54
CA GLU A 60 7.28 -4.89 9.28
C GLU A 60 7.95 -3.54 9.61
N ASN A 61 9.28 -3.50 9.67
CA ASN A 61 10.04 -2.27 9.89
C ASN A 61 10.12 -1.35 8.67
N ASP A 62 9.70 -1.82 7.49
CA ASP A 62 9.65 -1.02 6.27
C ASP A 62 8.39 -0.16 6.17
N TRP A 63 7.39 -0.40 7.02
CA TRP A 63 6.20 0.43 7.07
C TRP A 63 6.53 1.82 7.63
N GLU A 64 6.23 2.83 6.82
CA GLU A 64 6.35 4.23 7.19
C GLU A 64 4.98 4.84 7.41
N GLN A 65 4.78 5.49 8.55
CA GLN A 65 3.55 6.25 8.80
C GLN A 65 3.44 7.43 7.81
N THR A 66 2.23 7.66 7.28
CA THR A 66 1.92 8.84 6.47
C THR A 66 1.62 10.05 7.35
N ASP A 67 1.72 11.24 6.77
CA ASP A 67 1.23 12.49 7.36
C ASP A 67 -0.31 12.52 7.41
N ASN A 68 -0.87 13.46 8.19
CA ASN A 68 -2.29 13.80 8.13
C ASN A 68 -2.62 14.57 6.82
N GLY A 69 -3.90 14.82 6.53
CA GLY A 69 -4.34 15.72 5.47
C GLY A 69 -4.94 14.99 4.28
N ASN A 70 -4.61 15.44 3.07
CA ASN A 70 -5.21 14.91 1.84
C ASN A 70 -4.92 13.41 1.68
N ILE A 71 -5.98 12.61 1.59
CA ILE A 71 -5.93 11.15 1.47
C ILE A 71 -5.15 10.66 0.25
N LYS A 72 -5.09 11.44 -0.83
CA LYS A 72 -4.37 11.11 -2.07
C LYS A 72 -2.88 11.51 -2.04
N THR A 73 -2.44 12.19 -0.98
CA THR A 73 -1.12 12.83 -0.92
C THR A 73 -0.41 12.48 0.39
N PRO A 74 0.36 11.38 0.43
CA PRO A 74 1.32 11.11 1.49
C PRO A 74 2.56 11.99 1.27
N SER A 75 2.55 13.23 1.77
CA SER A 75 3.47 14.30 1.36
C SER A 75 4.92 13.97 1.69
N LYS A 76 5.17 13.37 2.86
CA LYS A 76 6.51 12.94 3.29
C LYS A 76 7.13 12.00 2.25
N GLN A 77 6.41 10.96 1.85
CA GLN A 77 6.90 9.96 0.90
C GLN A 77 6.99 10.51 -0.53
N LYS A 78 6.03 11.35 -0.96
CA LYS A 78 6.10 12.03 -2.25
C LYS A 78 7.33 12.95 -2.35
N ASN A 79 7.68 13.66 -1.28
CA ASN A 79 8.88 14.49 -1.25
C ASN A 79 10.17 13.66 -1.38
N ILE A 80 10.24 12.48 -0.76
CA ILE A 80 11.37 11.56 -0.91
C ILE A 80 11.54 11.15 -2.38
N ILE A 81 10.46 10.76 -3.06
CA ILE A 81 10.51 10.35 -4.47
C ILE A 81 10.85 11.53 -5.40
N ASN A 82 10.30 12.72 -5.12
CA ASN A 82 10.59 13.91 -5.92
C ASN A 82 12.04 14.38 -5.78
N ALA A 83 12.65 14.17 -4.60
CA ALA A 83 14.06 14.52 -4.33
C ALA A 83 15.07 13.48 -4.85
N LEU A 84 14.63 12.39 -5.49
CA LEU A 84 15.54 11.36 -6.01
C LEU A 84 16.44 11.90 -7.12
N LEU A 85 17.75 11.91 -6.85
CA LEU A 85 18.78 12.23 -7.83
C LEU A 85 18.78 11.23 -8.99
N GLY A 86 18.80 11.73 -10.22
CA GLY A 86 18.70 10.90 -11.43
C GLY A 86 17.25 10.59 -11.84
N SER A 87 16.27 11.23 -11.20
CA SER A 87 14.87 11.27 -11.64
C SER A 87 14.50 12.57 -12.36
N GLU A 88 15.49 13.39 -12.72
CA GLU A 88 15.27 14.65 -13.44
C GLU A 88 14.60 14.38 -14.78
N GLY A 89 13.43 14.99 -15.00
CA GLY A 89 12.58 14.75 -16.17
C GLY A 89 11.69 13.50 -16.10
N ALA A 90 11.85 12.62 -15.12
CA ALA A 90 10.96 11.47 -14.94
C ALA A 90 9.62 11.92 -14.34
N LEU A 91 8.53 11.63 -15.06
CA LEU A 91 7.17 11.92 -14.62
C LEU A 91 6.79 11.04 -13.43
N LEU A 92 6.15 11.65 -12.43
CA LEU A 92 5.55 10.90 -11.32
C LEU A 92 4.30 10.20 -11.83
N GLN A 93 4.31 8.86 -11.77
CA GLN A 93 3.13 8.04 -11.96
C GLN A 93 2.41 7.92 -10.62
N ASP A 94 1.12 8.22 -10.58
CA ASP A 94 0.34 8.31 -9.36
C ASP A 94 -1.09 7.77 -9.58
N SER A 95 -1.39 6.65 -8.94
CA SER A 95 -2.69 5.98 -9.02
C SER A 95 -3.87 6.85 -8.59
N SER A 96 -3.63 7.94 -7.84
CA SER A 96 -4.67 8.85 -7.37
C SER A 96 -5.11 9.90 -8.39
N GLN A 97 -4.33 10.08 -9.46
CA GLN A 97 -4.63 10.97 -10.57
C GLN A 97 -5.56 10.26 -11.54
N GLU A 98 -6.73 10.82 -11.82
CA GLU A 98 -7.78 10.13 -12.58
C GLU A 98 -7.36 9.66 -13.98
N SER A 99 -6.47 10.42 -14.63
CA SER A 99 -5.91 10.13 -15.95
C SER A 99 -4.85 9.02 -15.94
N GLN A 100 -4.27 8.72 -14.79
CA GLN A 100 -3.25 7.68 -14.59
C GLN A 100 -3.78 6.49 -13.78
N SER A 101 -4.96 6.63 -13.18
CA SER A 101 -5.58 5.66 -12.29
C SER A 101 -6.12 4.48 -13.10
N ILE A 102 -5.41 3.36 -13.00
CA ILE A 102 -5.79 2.06 -13.58
C ILE A 102 -6.61 1.19 -12.60
N SER A 103 -6.55 1.50 -11.30
CA SER A 103 -7.23 0.75 -10.23
C SER A 103 -8.57 1.41 -9.91
N LYS A 104 -9.65 0.88 -10.49
CA LYS A 104 -11.00 1.44 -10.43
C LYS A 104 -12.05 0.31 -10.31
N VAL A 105 -12.97 0.37 -9.33
CA VAL A 105 -14.17 -0.51 -9.20
C VAL A 105 -15.46 0.18 -9.62
N THR A 106 -16.11 -0.25 -10.71
CA THR A 106 -17.34 0.37 -11.27
C THR A 106 -18.32 0.83 -10.19
N ASP A 107 -18.79 2.08 -10.32
CA ASP A 107 -19.69 2.77 -9.37
C ASP A 107 -19.17 2.97 -7.93
N HIS A 108 -17.93 2.58 -7.61
CA HIS A 108 -17.33 2.63 -6.27
C HIS A 108 -15.90 3.21 -6.31
N HIS A 109 -15.76 4.44 -6.82
CA HIS A 109 -14.44 5.08 -7.00
C HIS A 109 -14.29 6.46 -6.36
N ASN A 110 -15.39 7.07 -5.93
CA ASN A 110 -15.38 8.44 -5.41
C ASN A 110 -15.06 8.47 -3.90
N PHE A 111 -13.91 7.91 -3.53
CA PHE A 111 -13.53 7.77 -2.13
C PHE A 111 -13.26 9.14 -1.47
N GLN A 112 -13.99 9.43 -0.39
CA GLN A 112 -13.91 10.72 0.33
C GLN A 112 -13.00 10.70 1.56
N TYR A 113 -12.87 9.55 2.23
CA TYR A 113 -12.23 9.45 3.54
C TYR A 113 -10.97 8.60 3.56
N VAL A 114 -10.81 7.68 2.60
CA VAL A 114 -9.67 6.77 2.51
C VAL A 114 -9.26 6.63 1.05
N TRP A 115 -7.97 6.70 0.77
CA TRP A 115 -7.42 6.34 -0.52
C TRP A 115 -6.30 5.31 -0.31
N SER A 116 -6.25 4.29 -1.17
CA SER A 116 -5.14 3.35 -1.25
C SER A 116 -4.64 3.31 -2.69
N GLY A 117 -3.33 3.16 -2.86
CA GLY A 117 -2.74 3.11 -4.17
C GLY A 117 -1.22 3.09 -4.13
N PHE A 118 -0.63 3.47 -5.25
CA PHE A 118 0.81 3.63 -5.42
C PHE A 118 1.15 4.95 -6.11
N PHE A 119 2.41 5.36 -5.95
CA PHE A 119 3.04 6.34 -6.82
C PHE A 119 4.53 6.02 -6.95
N TYR A 120 5.09 6.30 -8.11
CA TYR A 120 6.50 5.98 -8.40
C TYR A 120 7.04 6.80 -9.56
N LYS A 121 8.37 6.80 -9.69
CA LYS A 121 9.07 7.28 -10.88
C LYS A 121 9.89 6.14 -11.47
N HIS A 122 9.94 6.04 -12.79
CA HIS A 122 10.92 5.18 -13.46
C HIS A 122 12.31 5.79 -13.30
N ILE A 123 13.20 5.06 -12.63
CA ILE A 123 14.59 5.46 -12.42
C ILE A 123 15.47 4.64 -13.37
N GLN A 124 16.27 5.33 -14.17
CA GLN A 124 17.28 4.67 -15.01
C GLN A 124 18.29 3.92 -14.15
N THR A 125 19.00 2.96 -14.75
CA THR A 125 20.05 2.23 -14.03
C THR A 125 21.10 3.21 -13.53
N LYS A 126 21.32 3.25 -12.23
CA LYS A 126 22.24 4.18 -11.59
C LYS A 126 23.46 3.44 -11.05
N PHE A 127 24.64 3.93 -11.42
CA PHE A 127 25.92 3.48 -10.89
C PHE A 127 26.40 4.54 -9.91
N GLU A 128 26.52 4.19 -8.64
CA GLU A 128 26.99 5.11 -7.59
C GLU A 128 28.24 4.53 -6.95
N THR A 129 29.27 5.37 -6.78
CA THR A 129 30.46 4.99 -6.01
C THR A 129 30.52 5.84 -4.74
N THR A 130 30.48 5.18 -3.58
CA THR A 130 30.57 5.86 -2.29
C THR A 130 31.59 5.14 -1.42
N GLY A 131 32.59 5.87 -0.91
CA GLY A 131 33.65 5.30 -0.07
C GLY A 131 34.41 4.14 -0.75
N GLY A 132 34.59 4.22 -2.08
CA GLY A 132 35.26 3.17 -2.87
C GLY A 132 34.39 1.94 -3.19
N LYS A 133 33.13 1.90 -2.76
CA LYS A 133 32.18 0.82 -3.08
C LYS A 133 31.22 1.24 -4.17
N MET A 134 31.15 0.45 -5.23
CA MET A 134 30.19 0.64 -6.32
C MET A 134 28.86 -0.05 -5.97
N THR A 135 27.74 0.66 -6.19
CA THR A 135 26.40 0.12 -6.13
C THR A 135 25.66 0.38 -7.44
N VAL A 136 24.85 -0.58 -7.86
CA VAL A 136 24.10 -0.52 -9.12
C VAL A 136 22.68 -0.97 -8.88
N ARG A 137 21.74 -0.03 -9.02
CA ARG A 137 20.30 -0.26 -8.86
C ARG A 137 19.57 0.20 -10.11
N SER A 138 18.47 -0.46 -10.43
CA SER A 138 17.64 -0.15 -11.61
C SER A 138 16.17 -0.40 -11.32
N GLY A 139 15.30 0.22 -12.10
CA GLY A 139 13.85 0.06 -11.97
C GLY A 139 13.20 1.17 -11.15
N PRO A 140 11.86 1.18 -11.11
CA PRO A 140 11.07 2.19 -10.45
C PRO A 140 11.38 2.30 -8.95
N ASP A 141 11.29 3.53 -8.43
CA ASP A 141 11.31 3.81 -7.00
C ASP A 141 10.05 4.60 -6.65
N GLY A 142 9.43 4.22 -5.55
CA GLY A 142 8.05 4.61 -5.24
C GLY A 142 7.57 3.99 -3.95
N TYR A 143 6.28 4.17 -3.69
CA TYR A 143 5.59 3.62 -2.54
C TYR A 143 4.24 3.05 -2.96
N ILE A 144 3.85 1.94 -2.32
CA ILE A 144 2.44 1.65 -2.09
C ILE A 144 2.01 2.33 -0.79
N PHE A 145 0.75 2.74 -0.68
CA PHE A 145 0.25 3.38 0.52
C PHE A 145 -1.26 3.23 0.68
N TYR A 146 -1.71 3.39 1.91
CA TYR A 146 -3.08 3.79 2.20
C TYR A 146 -3.05 4.98 3.15
N LYS A 147 -4.00 5.90 3.00
CA LYS A 147 -4.14 7.08 3.84
C LYS A 147 -5.61 7.44 3.96
N GLY A 148 -6.04 7.67 5.19
CA GLY A 148 -7.36 8.12 5.56
C GLY A 148 -7.33 9.43 6.34
N LYS A 149 -8.51 10.03 6.45
CA LYS A 149 -8.80 11.18 7.31
C LYS A 149 -10.08 10.89 8.09
N ASP A 150 -10.28 11.66 9.15
CA ASP A 150 -11.52 11.63 9.95
C ASP A 150 -11.90 10.21 10.42
N PRO A 151 -11.05 9.56 11.25
CA PRO A 151 -11.30 8.21 11.71
C PRO A 151 -12.68 8.09 12.38
N SER A 152 -13.43 7.04 12.02
CA SER A 152 -14.82 6.86 12.44
C SER A 152 -14.98 6.89 13.95
N ARG A 153 -15.90 7.73 14.43
CA ARG A 153 -16.32 7.79 15.84
C ARG A 153 -17.63 7.06 16.13
N LYS A 154 -18.29 6.58 15.07
CA LYS A 154 -19.57 5.86 15.10
C LYS A 154 -19.54 4.79 14.02
N LEU A 155 -20.13 3.64 14.31
CA LEU A 155 -20.30 2.53 13.38
C LEU A 155 -21.78 2.13 13.33
N PRO A 156 -22.27 1.51 12.24
CA PRO A 156 -23.60 0.93 12.19
C PRO A 156 -23.79 -0.07 13.34
N VAL A 157 -24.89 0.07 14.08
CA VAL A 157 -25.17 -0.75 15.28
C VAL A 157 -25.89 -2.06 14.98
N SER A 158 -26.44 -2.20 13.77
CA SER A 158 -27.11 -3.39 13.27
C SER A 158 -27.16 -3.38 11.74
N GLY A 159 -27.46 -4.53 11.15
CA GLY A 159 -27.47 -4.75 9.70
C GLY A 159 -26.13 -5.23 9.15
N GLU A 160 -26.13 -5.60 7.87
CA GLU A 160 -24.94 -6.01 7.13
C GLU A 160 -24.56 -4.91 6.12
N VAL A 161 -23.26 -4.60 6.02
CA VAL A 161 -22.74 -3.57 5.12
C VAL A 161 -21.69 -4.19 4.22
N MET A 162 -21.85 -4.02 2.91
CA MET A 162 -20.91 -4.47 1.91
C MET A 162 -19.96 -3.33 1.51
N TYR A 163 -18.66 -3.60 1.57
CA TYR A 163 -17.62 -2.68 1.11
C TYR A 163 -17.00 -3.19 -0.17
N LYS A 164 -16.84 -2.30 -1.15
CA LYS A 164 -16.11 -2.54 -2.40
C LYS A 164 -14.98 -1.52 -2.53
N GLY A 165 -13.86 -1.95 -3.09
CA GLY A 165 -12.71 -1.08 -3.30
C GLY A 165 -11.59 -1.78 -4.04
N THR A 166 -10.46 -1.11 -4.13
CA THR A 166 -9.26 -1.61 -4.80
C THR A 166 -8.24 -2.10 -3.80
N TRP A 167 -7.28 -2.88 -4.28
CA TRP A 167 -6.10 -3.26 -3.51
C TRP A 167 -4.88 -3.19 -4.41
N ASP A 168 -3.73 -2.99 -3.79
CA ASP A 168 -2.44 -2.85 -4.45
C ASP A 168 -1.40 -3.65 -3.66
N PHE A 169 -0.38 -4.14 -4.35
CA PHE A 169 0.65 -4.96 -3.72
C PHE A 169 2.05 -4.55 -4.12
N LEU A 170 3.01 -5.02 -3.34
CA LEU A 170 4.44 -4.88 -3.53
C LEU A 170 5.12 -6.17 -3.08
N THR A 171 6.12 -6.65 -3.82
CA THR A 171 6.88 -7.85 -3.45
C THR A 171 8.25 -7.52 -2.85
N ASP A 172 8.86 -8.52 -2.24
CA ASP A 172 10.30 -8.55 -2.04
C ASP A 172 11.05 -8.62 -3.38
N VAL A 173 12.39 -8.63 -3.31
CA VAL A 173 13.24 -8.84 -4.48
C VAL A 173 14.23 -9.96 -4.23
N LYS A 174 14.44 -10.83 -5.21
CA LYS A 174 15.41 -11.92 -5.15
C LYS A 174 16.02 -12.20 -6.51
N ALA A 175 17.33 -12.45 -6.54
CA ALA A 175 18.03 -12.81 -7.75
C ALA A 175 17.34 -13.98 -8.47
N ASN A 176 17.05 -13.79 -9.76
CA ASN A 176 16.37 -14.74 -10.65
C ASN A 176 14.90 -15.05 -10.32
N GLN A 177 14.27 -14.37 -9.37
CA GLN A 177 12.82 -14.47 -9.15
C GLN A 177 12.07 -13.88 -10.33
N ARG A 178 11.00 -14.55 -10.75
CA ARG A 178 10.14 -14.13 -11.85
C ARG A 178 8.70 -14.47 -11.53
N PHE A 179 7.81 -13.58 -11.91
CA PHE A 179 6.38 -13.76 -11.82
C PHE A 179 5.81 -13.74 -13.23
N THR A 180 5.79 -14.90 -13.89
CA THR A 180 5.38 -15.01 -15.31
C THR A 180 3.95 -14.55 -15.54
N ASP A 181 3.09 -14.73 -14.54
CA ASP A 181 1.70 -14.33 -14.61
C ASP A 181 1.54 -12.81 -14.46
N LEU A 182 2.51 -12.11 -13.84
CA LEU A 182 2.43 -10.68 -13.51
C LEU A 182 3.03 -9.74 -14.58
N GLY A 183 3.18 -10.19 -15.82
CA GLY A 183 3.56 -9.32 -16.95
C GLY A 183 5.01 -9.43 -17.42
N ASN A 184 5.49 -8.38 -18.08
CA ASN A 184 6.64 -8.47 -18.98
C ASN A 184 7.97 -8.70 -18.25
N ALA A 185 8.52 -9.91 -18.38
CA ALA A 185 9.78 -10.32 -17.76
C ALA A 185 11.03 -9.53 -18.21
N SER A 186 10.94 -8.69 -19.25
CA SER A 186 12.07 -7.97 -19.83
C SER A 186 12.69 -6.92 -18.90
N THR A 187 11.90 -6.30 -18.00
CA THR A 187 12.40 -5.33 -17.01
C THR A 187 12.85 -5.97 -15.69
N LYS A 188 12.66 -7.29 -15.54
CA LYS A 188 13.04 -8.08 -14.35
C LYS A 188 12.39 -7.63 -13.02
N PRO A 189 11.06 -7.38 -12.97
CA PRO A 189 10.35 -7.18 -11.70
C PRO A 189 10.40 -8.45 -10.85
N GLY A 190 10.45 -8.30 -9.52
CA GLY A 190 10.70 -9.37 -8.56
C GLY A 190 12.18 -9.79 -8.47
N ASP A 191 13.00 -9.49 -9.48
CA ASP A 191 14.44 -9.72 -9.48
C ASP A 191 15.21 -8.45 -9.13
N ARG A 192 15.23 -7.42 -9.99
CA ARG A 192 16.04 -6.22 -9.76
C ARG A 192 15.37 -5.20 -8.85
N TYR A 193 14.05 -5.12 -8.95
CA TYR A 193 13.20 -4.25 -8.16
C TYR A 193 11.86 -4.96 -7.87
N SER A 194 11.11 -4.49 -6.88
CA SER A 194 9.86 -5.14 -6.46
C SER A 194 8.86 -5.24 -7.62
N ALA A 195 8.20 -6.39 -7.76
CA ALA A 195 6.97 -6.43 -8.56
C ALA A 195 5.85 -5.73 -7.79
N PHE A 196 4.97 -5.00 -8.48
CA PHE A 196 3.88 -4.25 -7.87
C PHE A 196 2.72 -4.06 -8.84
N SER A 197 1.54 -3.73 -8.31
CA SER A 197 0.29 -3.61 -9.08
C SER A 197 0.33 -2.59 -10.22
N GLY A 198 1.15 -1.54 -10.09
CA GLY A 198 1.19 -0.42 -11.04
C GLY A 198 1.96 -0.65 -12.35
N GLU A 199 2.60 -1.80 -12.53
CA GLU A 199 3.25 -2.21 -13.79
C GLU A 199 2.54 -3.41 -14.44
N LEU A 200 1.38 -3.83 -13.92
CA LEU A 200 0.62 -4.94 -14.47
C LEU A 200 -0.24 -4.48 -15.65
N ASP A 201 0.30 -4.59 -16.86
CA ASP A 201 -0.43 -4.29 -18.10
C ASP A 201 -1.67 -5.18 -18.31
N TYR A 202 -1.75 -6.34 -17.66
CA TYR A 202 -2.71 -7.42 -18.00
C TYR A 202 -3.93 -7.55 -17.07
N ILE A 203 -3.86 -7.12 -15.80
CA ILE A 203 -4.98 -7.33 -14.84
C ILE A 203 -6.15 -6.38 -15.10
N VAL A 204 -5.90 -5.19 -15.68
CA VAL A 204 -6.92 -4.14 -15.85
C VAL A 204 -7.72 -4.26 -17.15
N LYS A 205 -7.31 -5.13 -18.09
CA LYS A 205 -7.88 -5.19 -19.45
C LYS A 205 -8.77 -6.39 -19.76
N GLN A 206 -9.15 -7.21 -18.78
CA GLN A 206 -10.26 -8.14 -19.02
C GLN A 206 -11.57 -7.36 -18.95
N GLU A 207 -12.06 -6.92 -20.12
CA GLU A 207 -13.42 -6.37 -20.28
C GLU A 207 -14.52 -7.36 -19.86
N ASN A 208 -14.17 -8.62 -19.61
CA ASN A 208 -15.09 -9.71 -19.28
C ASN A 208 -15.44 -9.85 -17.78
N ASP A 209 -14.82 -9.08 -16.88
CA ASP A 209 -15.11 -9.11 -15.43
C ASP A 209 -16.04 -7.96 -14.97
N LYS A 210 -16.74 -7.31 -15.91
CA LYS A 210 -17.78 -6.30 -15.61
C LYS A 210 -19.18 -6.90 -15.58
#